data_AF-A0A7E5W1B4-F1
#
_entry.id   AF-A0A7E5W1B4-F1
#
_cell.length_a   1.000
_cell.length_b   1.000
_cell.length_c   1.000
_cell.angle_alpha   90.00
_cell.angle_beta   90.00
_cell.angle_gamma   90.00
#
_symmetry.space_group_name_H-M   'P 1'
#
loop_
_entity.id
_entity.type
_entity.pdbx_description
1 polymer ?
#
loop_
_entity_poly.entity_id
_entity_poly.type
_entity_poly.pdbx_seq_one_letter_code
_entity_poly.pdbx_strand_id
1 'polypeptide(L)'
;MVLTKEEKKAKKEAKKLEKLQQEIEFRKQLKREELAREIAAQALRRDELDKSWRAMMLKIKEPVFRQDIEVMWHVFERVFDKKDYLIKHTMRLMDIADDQFQRTVASFCDTIDRMINKFLLDLEDMSKENDRRTYDLLKRSDDETTHIMSDHTAAETHLQLLLYHAYNTADTLAWTTRGENMVKADEERNKYADERENLRSILENNYNAMWDEYKAVLRAYVVGTAENQKAVRKLRRKENLMADIIASQGKKIANSDGLLRRLRTELAAYESGTKQAAFRDRRNRHRDACYRLKNHMYNGVATDVKQLAILVKVSDDAVEWLEAAYKKVDRILRMAGLCRKFETQREKVLPYGSCMPHSPSQGKSNVRKQQSDDSLVLNAISTTSGLTRLWHRISRAELAKRALLREKQLLEEENALILRKVQEFNEKKITVDPQKCICGKSLEPNHRASTVHPVAIDGVTEVSKLNLQSQIRY
;
A
#
# COMPACT_ATOMS: atom_id res chain seq x y z
N MET A 1 -155.45 -24.47 -117.12
CA MET A 1 -155.41 -24.49 -118.59
C MET A 1 -154.98 -25.88 -119.06
N VAL A 2 -155.54 -26.34 -120.18
CA VAL A 2 -155.45 -27.68 -120.78
C VAL A 2 -153.99 -28.18 -120.91
N LEU A 3 -153.74 -29.43 -120.50
CA LEU A 3 -152.41 -30.08 -120.49
C LEU A 3 -152.17 -30.95 -121.73
N THR A 4 -151.00 -30.76 -122.37
CA THR A 4 -150.54 -31.47 -123.56
C THR A 4 -149.58 -32.64 -123.26
N LYS A 5 -149.53 -33.60 -124.20
CA LYS A 5 -148.98 -34.96 -124.06
C LYS A 5 -147.44 -35.06 -123.92
N GLU A 6 -146.69 -33.99 -124.10
CA GLU A 6 -145.22 -34.05 -124.16
C GLU A 6 -144.55 -33.98 -122.77
N GLU A 7 -145.16 -33.31 -121.79
CA GLU A 7 -144.59 -33.17 -120.43
C GLU A 7 -144.73 -34.44 -119.57
N LYS A 8 -145.64 -35.36 -119.93
CA LYS A 8 -145.83 -36.64 -119.22
C LYS A 8 -144.81 -37.72 -119.61
N LYS A 9 -144.08 -37.55 -120.72
CA LYS A 9 -143.03 -38.49 -121.15
C LYS A 9 -141.69 -38.21 -120.46
N ALA A 10 -141.29 -36.96 -120.33
CA ALA A 10 -140.01 -36.58 -119.70
C ALA A 10 -139.93 -36.86 -118.18
N LYS A 11 -141.03 -36.69 -117.43
CA LYS A 11 -141.05 -36.98 -115.97
C LYS A 11 -140.95 -38.47 -115.61
N LYS A 12 -141.25 -39.39 -116.54
CA LYS A 12 -141.13 -40.83 -116.31
C LYS A 12 -139.72 -41.37 -116.55
N GLU A 13 -138.93 -40.73 -117.42
CA GLU A 13 -137.54 -41.11 -117.69
C GLU A 13 -136.59 -40.64 -116.58
N ALA A 14 -136.76 -39.42 -116.05
CA ALA A 14 -135.95 -38.91 -114.94
C ALA A 14 -136.06 -39.78 -113.67
N LYS A 15 -137.26 -40.27 -113.36
CA LYS A 15 -137.51 -41.09 -112.15
C LYS A 15 -136.97 -42.52 -112.25
N LYS A 16 -136.69 -43.02 -113.46
CA LYS A 16 -136.05 -44.33 -113.67
C LYS A 16 -134.53 -44.25 -113.54
N LEU A 17 -133.91 -43.16 -114.02
CA LEU A 17 -132.47 -42.92 -113.90
C LEU A 17 -132.01 -42.74 -112.45
N GLU A 18 -132.81 -42.03 -111.64
CA GLU A 18 -132.48 -41.77 -110.23
C GLU A 18 -132.50 -43.05 -109.37
N LYS A 19 -133.47 -43.95 -109.60
CA LYS A 19 -133.51 -45.25 -108.91
C LYS A 19 -132.30 -46.12 -109.23
N LEU A 20 -131.85 -46.11 -110.49
CA LEU A 20 -130.69 -46.88 -110.92
C LEU A 20 -129.40 -46.34 -110.27
N GLN A 21 -129.27 -45.03 -110.11
CA GLN A 21 -128.13 -44.40 -109.43
C GLN A 21 -128.10 -44.73 -107.94
N GLN A 22 -129.24 -44.71 -107.25
CA GLN A 22 -129.33 -45.05 -105.83
C GLN A 22 -128.94 -46.52 -105.57
N GLU A 23 -129.32 -47.44 -106.46
CA GLU A 23 -128.95 -48.85 -106.34
C GLU A 23 -127.45 -49.10 -106.57
N ILE A 24 -126.83 -48.35 -107.49
CA ILE A 24 -125.39 -48.36 -107.73
C ILE A 24 -124.61 -47.77 -106.54
N GLU A 25 -125.09 -46.65 -105.98
CA GLU A 25 -124.49 -46.02 -104.79
C GLU A 25 -124.58 -46.91 -103.55
N PHE A 26 -125.73 -47.57 -103.32
CA PHE A 26 -125.90 -48.51 -102.23
C PHE A 26 -124.94 -49.71 -102.34
N ARG A 27 -124.77 -50.27 -103.56
CA ARG A 27 -123.77 -51.32 -103.82
C ARG A 27 -122.33 -50.87 -103.58
N LYS A 28 -122.00 -49.61 -103.90
CA LYS A 28 -120.66 -49.05 -103.64
C LYS A 28 -120.41 -48.83 -102.15
N GLN A 29 -121.42 -48.38 -101.40
CA GLN A 29 -121.32 -48.21 -99.95
C GLN A 29 -121.08 -49.56 -99.25
N LEU A 30 -121.84 -50.60 -99.61
CA LEU A 30 -121.64 -51.94 -99.04
C LEU A 30 -120.21 -52.45 -99.25
N LYS A 31 -119.66 -52.32 -100.47
CA LYS A 31 -118.27 -52.70 -100.77
C LYS A 31 -117.24 -51.88 -100.00
N ARG A 32 -117.50 -50.59 -99.76
CA ARG A 32 -116.62 -49.74 -98.95
C ARG A 32 -116.65 -50.15 -97.47
N GLU A 33 -117.82 -50.50 -96.95
CA GLU A 33 -117.98 -50.98 -95.57
C GLU A 33 -117.37 -52.37 -95.36
N GLU A 34 -117.42 -53.25 -96.35
CA GLU A 34 -116.68 -54.52 -96.34
C GLU A 34 -115.18 -54.28 -96.33
N LEU A 35 -114.65 -53.43 -97.22
CA LEU A 35 -113.23 -53.10 -97.26
C LEU A 35 -112.76 -52.42 -95.96
N ALA A 36 -113.55 -51.50 -95.40
CA ALA A 36 -113.23 -50.84 -94.13
C ALA A 36 -113.20 -51.83 -92.96
N ARG A 37 -114.10 -52.81 -92.93
CA ARG A 37 -114.07 -53.91 -91.96
C ARG A 37 -112.84 -54.79 -92.13
N GLU A 38 -112.43 -55.09 -93.36
CA GLU A 38 -111.19 -55.84 -93.61
C GLU A 38 -109.93 -55.09 -93.19
N ILE A 39 -109.84 -53.79 -93.47
CA ILE A 39 -108.70 -52.94 -93.05
C ILE A 39 -108.63 -52.83 -91.53
N ALA A 40 -109.76 -52.61 -90.85
CA ALA A 40 -109.81 -52.57 -89.39
C ALA A 40 -109.44 -53.92 -88.77
N ALA A 41 -109.89 -55.04 -89.36
CA ALA A 41 -109.50 -56.38 -88.92
C ALA A 41 -108.01 -56.66 -89.17
N GLN A 42 -107.42 -56.15 -90.25
CA GLN A 42 -105.98 -56.26 -90.52
C GLN A 42 -105.14 -55.41 -89.57
N ALA A 43 -105.60 -54.20 -89.21
CA ALA A 43 -104.92 -53.34 -88.24
C ALA A 43 -104.89 -53.98 -86.84
N LEU A 44 -106.01 -54.58 -86.41
CA LEU A 44 -106.07 -55.34 -85.17
C LEU A 44 -105.11 -56.54 -85.20
N ARG A 45 -105.12 -57.30 -86.31
CA ARG A 45 -104.17 -58.41 -86.52
C ARG A 45 -102.71 -57.94 -86.54
N ARG A 46 -102.41 -56.72 -87.00
CA ARG A 46 -101.06 -56.16 -87.00
C ARG A 46 -100.58 -55.81 -85.59
N ASP A 47 -101.42 -55.17 -84.77
CA ASP A 47 -101.08 -54.87 -83.38
C ASP A 47 -100.93 -56.15 -82.54
N GLU A 48 -101.74 -57.17 -82.81
CA GLU A 48 -101.57 -58.51 -82.25
C GLU A 48 -100.25 -59.16 -82.69
N LEU A 49 -99.89 -59.03 -83.98
CA LEU A 49 -98.60 -59.46 -84.53
C LEU A 49 -97.42 -58.72 -83.91
N ASP A 50 -97.50 -57.40 -83.71
CA ASP A 50 -96.42 -56.60 -83.08
C ASP A 50 -96.27 -56.89 -81.59
N LYS A 51 -97.38 -57.08 -80.87
CA LYS A 51 -97.35 -57.56 -79.48
C LYS A 51 -96.75 -58.96 -79.40
N SER A 52 -97.16 -59.86 -80.30
CA SER A 52 -96.61 -61.21 -80.42
C SER A 52 -95.12 -61.18 -80.77
N TRP A 53 -94.69 -60.32 -81.69
CA TRP A 53 -93.30 -60.13 -82.09
C TRP A 53 -92.44 -59.57 -80.95
N ARG A 54 -92.92 -58.54 -80.24
CA ARG A 54 -92.22 -58.00 -79.06
C ARG A 54 -92.14 -59.01 -77.94
N ALA A 55 -93.22 -59.74 -77.68
CA ALA A 55 -93.23 -60.82 -76.69
C ALA A 55 -92.25 -61.94 -77.09
N MET A 56 -92.21 -62.32 -78.37
CA MET A 56 -91.26 -63.29 -78.90
C MET A 56 -89.82 -62.78 -78.79
N MET A 57 -89.54 -61.54 -79.19
CA MET A 57 -88.22 -60.92 -79.08
C MET A 57 -87.76 -60.78 -77.64
N LEU A 58 -88.66 -60.40 -76.72
CA LEU A 58 -88.35 -60.34 -75.29
C LEU A 58 -88.08 -61.74 -74.75
N LYS A 59 -88.86 -62.74 -75.14
CA LYS A 59 -88.61 -64.14 -74.76
C LYS A 59 -87.30 -64.69 -75.32
N ILE A 60 -86.85 -64.21 -76.49
CA ILE A 60 -85.55 -64.54 -77.07
C ILE A 60 -84.40 -63.79 -76.39
N LYS A 61 -84.59 -62.52 -76.00
CA LYS A 61 -83.55 -61.66 -75.42
C LYS A 61 -83.42 -61.77 -73.90
N GLU A 62 -84.49 -62.08 -73.18
CA GLU A 62 -84.49 -62.29 -71.73
C GLU A 62 -83.42 -63.29 -71.27
N PRO A 63 -83.25 -64.49 -71.88
CA PRO A 63 -82.18 -65.39 -71.48
C PRO A 63 -80.78 -64.82 -71.75
N VAL A 64 -80.61 -64.02 -72.82
CA VAL A 64 -79.34 -63.36 -73.14
C VAL A 64 -79.01 -62.30 -72.08
N PHE A 65 -79.97 -61.45 -71.70
CA PHE A 65 -79.75 -60.48 -70.64
C PHE A 65 -79.50 -61.13 -69.28
N ARG A 66 -80.20 -62.23 -68.97
CA ARG A 66 -79.93 -62.99 -67.74
C ARG A 66 -78.49 -63.52 -67.75
N GLN A 67 -78.04 -64.06 -68.87
CA GLN A 67 -76.66 -64.51 -69.04
C GLN A 67 -75.64 -63.37 -68.96
N ASP A 68 -75.89 -62.21 -69.58
CA ASP A 68 -74.99 -61.05 -69.50
C ASP A 68 -74.87 -60.50 -68.08
N ILE A 69 -75.99 -60.43 -67.33
CA ILE A 69 -76.00 -60.03 -65.92
C ILE A 69 -75.24 -61.05 -65.07
N GLU A 70 -75.38 -62.35 -65.34
CA GLU A 70 -74.67 -63.41 -64.64
C GLU A 70 -73.16 -63.37 -64.93
N VAL A 71 -72.76 -63.18 -66.20
CA VAL A 71 -71.36 -62.97 -66.58
C VAL A 71 -70.80 -61.73 -65.90
N MET A 72 -71.53 -60.61 -65.92
CA MET A 72 -71.11 -59.37 -65.26
C MET A 72 -71.01 -59.54 -63.74
N TRP A 73 -71.94 -60.26 -63.13
CA TRP A 73 -71.91 -60.62 -61.71
C TRP A 73 -70.63 -61.41 -61.38
N HIS A 74 -70.32 -62.48 -62.11
CA HIS A 74 -69.10 -63.27 -61.88
C HIS A 74 -67.82 -62.46 -62.13
N VAL A 75 -67.81 -61.56 -63.11
CA VAL A 75 -66.68 -60.64 -63.34
C VAL A 75 -66.51 -59.69 -62.16
N PHE A 76 -67.59 -59.11 -61.64
CA PHE A 76 -67.53 -58.24 -60.46
C PHE A 76 -67.08 -59.00 -59.22
N GLU A 77 -67.63 -60.19 -58.96
CA GLU A 77 -67.25 -61.05 -57.85
C GLU A 77 -65.76 -61.38 -57.89
N ARG A 78 -65.23 -61.79 -59.06
CA ARG A 78 -63.80 -62.05 -59.23
C ARG A 78 -62.92 -60.82 -59.02
N VAL A 79 -63.34 -59.65 -59.50
CA VAL A 79 -62.61 -58.39 -59.31
C VAL A 79 -62.66 -57.97 -57.84
N PHE A 80 -63.81 -58.16 -57.19
CA PHE A 80 -63.99 -57.89 -55.77
C PHE A 80 -63.08 -58.78 -54.94
N ASP A 81 -63.10 -60.10 -55.15
CA ASP A 81 -62.21 -61.05 -54.47
C ASP A 81 -60.74 -60.74 -54.67
N LYS A 82 -60.34 -60.35 -55.90
CA LYS A 82 -58.95 -59.95 -56.19
C LYS A 82 -58.57 -58.68 -55.44
N LYS A 83 -59.45 -57.68 -55.39
CA LYS A 83 -59.21 -56.43 -54.66
C LYS A 83 -59.19 -56.67 -53.15
N ASP A 84 -60.11 -57.47 -52.62
CA ASP A 84 -60.16 -57.85 -51.21
C ASP A 84 -58.91 -58.63 -50.80
N TYR A 85 -58.46 -59.58 -51.64
CA TYR A 85 -57.18 -60.26 -51.45
C TYR A 85 -56.00 -59.28 -51.44
N LEU A 86 -55.95 -58.34 -52.40
CA LEU A 86 -54.89 -57.34 -52.45
C LEU A 86 -54.90 -56.44 -51.21
N ILE A 87 -56.06 -55.96 -50.78
CA ILE A 87 -56.21 -55.15 -49.56
C ILE A 87 -55.72 -55.94 -48.34
N LYS A 88 -56.18 -57.18 -48.15
CA LYS A 88 -55.74 -58.06 -47.06
C LYS A 88 -54.24 -58.34 -47.11
N HIS A 89 -53.69 -58.55 -48.31
CA HIS A 89 -52.27 -58.77 -48.49
C HIS A 89 -51.45 -57.51 -48.14
N THR A 90 -51.88 -56.33 -48.61
CA THR A 90 -51.22 -55.06 -48.29
C THR A 90 -51.32 -54.71 -46.82
N MET A 91 -52.45 -54.99 -46.16
CA MET A 91 -52.61 -54.80 -44.71
C MET A 91 -51.61 -55.69 -43.97
N ARG A 92 -51.51 -56.97 -44.34
CA ARG A 92 -50.51 -57.88 -43.74
C ARG A 92 -49.07 -57.39 -43.95
N LEU A 93 -48.73 -56.89 -45.14
CA LEU A 93 -47.40 -56.34 -45.39
C LEU A 93 -47.13 -55.09 -44.55
N MET A 94 -48.14 -54.26 -44.33
CA MET A 94 -48.05 -53.09 -43.46
C MET A 94 -47.83 -53.50 -42.01
N ASP A 95 -48.56 -54.50 -41.51
CA ASP A 95 -48.35 -55.04 -40.16
C ASP A 95 -46.93 -55.61 -39.99
N ILE A 96 -46.43 -56.36 -40.99
CA ILE A 96 -45.06 -56.89 -40.98
C ILE A 96 -44.03 -55.75 -40.99
N ALA A 97 -44.24 -54.70 -41.78
CA ALA A 97 -43.33 -53.55 -41.84
C ALA A 97 -43.31 -52.77 -40.53
N ASP A 98 -44.47 -52.57 -39.90
CA ASP A 98 -44.57 -51.94 -38.58
C ASP A 98 -43.86 -52.79 -37.51
N ASP A 99 -44.10 -54.11 -37.49
CA ASP A 99 -43.39 -55.05 -36.61
C ASP A 99 -41.86 -54.96 -36.78
N GLN A 100 -41.38 -54.90 -38.02
CA GLN A 100 -39.96 -54.74 -38.30
C GLN A 100 -39.42 -53.38 -37.83
N PHE A 101 -40.18 -52.31 -38.03
CA PHE A 101 -39.82 -50.98 -37.57
C PHE A 101 -39.73 -50.92 -36.04
N GLN A 102 -40.74 -51.44 -35.33
CA GLN A 102 -40.76 -51.49 -33.86
C GLN A 102 -39.59 -52.31 -33.31
N ARG A 103 -39.29 -53.48 -33.89
CA ARG A 103 -38.13 -54.30 -33.48
C ARG A 103 -36.81 -53.57 -33.71
N THR A 104 -36.69 -52.86 -34.82
CA THR A 104 -35.50 -52.07 -35.16
C THR A 104 -35.30 -50.93 -34.16
N VAL A 105 -36.36 -50.19 -33.84
CA VAL A 105 -36.33 -49.11 -32.83
C VAL A 105 -35.98 -49.68 -31.45
N ALA A 106 -36.61 -50.78 -31.03
CA ALA A 106 -36.29 -51.42 -29.76
C ALA A 106 -34.82 -51.86 -29.67
N SER A 107 -34.29 -52.45 -30.75
CA SER A 107 -32.86 -52.83 -30.84
C SER A 107 -31.93 -51.61 -30.78
N PHE A 108 -32.32 -50.49 -31.39
CA PHE A 108 -31.54 -49.25 -31.30
C PHE A 108 -31.56 -48.66 -29.90
N CYS A 109 -32.73 -48.60 -29.24
CA CYS A 109 -32.84 -48.14 -27.86
C CYS A 109 -31.97 -48.99 -26.92
N ASP A 110 -32.04 -50.32 -27.02
CA ASP A 110 -31.21 -51.23 -26.22
C ASP A 110 -29.70 -51.04 -26.50
N THR A 111 -29.32 -50.78 -27.75
CA THR A 111 -27.91 -50.46 -28.08
C THR A 111 -27.46 -49.15 -27.45
N ILE A 112 -28.31 -48.11 -27.51
CA ILE A 112 -28.04 -46.81 -26.90
C ILE A 112 -27.97 -46.94 -25.37
N ASP A 113 -28.89 -47.67 -24.76
CA ASP A 113 -28.91 -47.89 -23.31
C ASP A 113 -27.66 -48.64 -22.83
N ARG A 114 -27.23 -49.68 -23.55
CA ARG A 114 -25.97 -50.38 -23.26
C ARG A 114 -24.77 -49.45 -23.37
N MET A 115 -24.74 -48.60 -24.38
CA MET A 115 -23.67 -47.63 -24.58
C MET A 115 -23.64 -46.57 -23.47
N ILE A 116 -24.80 -46.03 -23.08
CA ILE A 116 -24.93 -45.08 -21.97
C ILE A 116 -24.44 -45.73 -20.68
N ASN A 117 -24.92 -46.93 -20.36
CA ASN A 117 -24.51 -47.64 -19.15
C ASN A 117 -23.02 -47.92 -19.11
N LYS A 118 -22.41 -48.29 -20.24
CA LYS A 118 -20.96 -48.45 -20.34
C LYS A 118 -20.22 -47.14 -20.07
N PHE A 119 -20.66 -46.04 -20.69
CA PHE A 119 -20.04 -44.73 -20.45
C PHE A 119 -20.18 -44.26 -19.00
N LEU A 120 -21.31 -44.55 -18.34
CA LEU A 120 -21.51 -44.24 -16.93
C LEU A 120 -20.54 -45.04 -16.04
N LEU A 121 -20.36 -46.33 -16.32
CA LEU A 121 -19.38 -47.17 -15.60
C LEU A 121 -17.95 -46.68 -15.81
N ASP A 122 -17.57 -46.41 -17.06
CA ASP A 122 -16.23 -45.90 -17.39
C ASP A 122 -15.97 -44.54 -16.69
N LEU A 123 -16.97 -43.65 -16.63
CA LEU A 123 -16.89 -42.38 -15.90
C LEU A 123 -16.73 -42.58 -14.39
N GLU A 124 -17.46 -43.53 -13.80
CA GLU A 124 -17.36 -43.85 -12.38
C GLU A 124 -15.97 -44.40 -12.02
N ASP A 125 -15.44 -45.32 -12.84
CA ASP A 125 -14.11 -45.89 -12.65
C ASP A 125 -13.01 -44.83 -12.80
N MET A 126 -13.14 -43.94 -13.80
CA MET A 126 -12.22 -42.81 -13.96
C MET A 126 -12.30 -41.84 -12.78
N SER A 127 -13.49 -41.58 -12.23
CA SER A 127 -13.65 -40.77 -11.02
C SER A 127 -12.94 -41.41 -9.83
N LYS A 128 -13.17 -42.71 -9.58
CA LYS A 128 -12.54 -43.45 -8.48
C LYS A 128 -11.01 -43.47 -8.59
N GLU A 129 -10.48 -43.68 -9.79
CA GLU A 129 -9.04 -43.68 -10.02
C GLU A 129 -8.44 -42.28 -9.84
N ASN A 130 -9.16 -41.22 -10.24
CA ASN A 130 -8.74 -39.84 -9.97
C ASN A 130 -8.75 -39.52 -8.47
N ASP A 131 -9.78 -39.93 -7.74
CA ASP A 131 -9.87 -39.77 -6.29
C ASP A 131 -8.72 -40.52 -5.58
N ARG A 132 -8.39 -41.73 -6.05
CA ARG A 132 -7.25 -42.50 -5.55
C ARG A 132 -5.91 -41.80 -5.81
N ARG A 133 -5.70 -41.29 -7.03
CA ARG A 133 -4.47 -40.57 -7.40
C ARG A 133 -4.31 -39.29 -6.62
N THR A 134 -5.39 -38.51 -6.46
CA THR A 134 -5.36 -37.27 -5.68
C THR A 134 -5.08 -37.55 -4.21
N TYR A 135 -5.71 -38.58 -3.63
CA TYR A 135 -5.40 -39.02 -2.27
C TYR A 135 -3.93 -39.43 -2.11
N ASP A 136 -3.41 -40.27 -3.01
CA ASP A 136 -2.01 -40.73 -2.96
C ASP A 136 -1.02 -39.57 -3.09
N LEU A 137 -1.30 -38.59 -3.97
CA LEU A 137 -0.48 -37.39 -4.14
C LEU A 137 -0.52 -36.51 -2.89
N LEU A 138 -1.70 -36.28 -2.31
CA LEU A 138 -1.85 -35.46 -1.11
C LEU A 138 -1.11 -36.11 0.07
N LYS A 139 -1.26 -37.42 0.24
CA LYS A 139 -0.55 -38.19 1.27
C LYS A 139 0.97 -38.10 1.10
N ARG A 140 1.50 -38.26 -0.12
CA ARG A 140 2.95 -38.10 -0.38
C ARG A 140 3.43 -36.69 -0.05
N SER A 141 2.65 -35.67 -0.40
CA SER A 141 2.96 -34.29 -0.06
C SER A 141 3.00 -34.08 1.47
N ASP A 142 2.06 -34.65 2.20
CA ASP A 142 2.04 -34.59 3.67
C ASP A 142 3.25 -35.34 4.27
N ASP A 143 3.58 -36.53 3.76
CA ASP A 143 4.75 -37.29 4.18
C ASP A 143 6.06 -36.53 3.87
N GLU A 144 6.17 -35.90 2.71
CA GLU A 144 7.34 -35.08 2.33
C GLU A 144 7.46 -33.82 3.20
N THR A 145 6.35 -33.10 3.44
CA THR A 145 6.38 -31.91 4.28
C THR A 145 6.76 -32.23 5.72
N THR A 146 6.22 -33.32 6.29
CA THR A 146 6.62 -33.78 7.63
C THR A 146 8.08 -34.19 7.70
N HIS A 147 8.60 -34.87 6.67
CA HIS A 147 10.01 -35.23 6.60
C HIS A 147 10.92 -33.98 6.52
N ILE A 148 10.59 -33.01 5.66
CA ILE A 148 11.33 -31.75 5.52
C ILE A 148 11.34 -30.98 6.84
N MET A 149 10.19 -30.90 7.53
CA MET A 149 10.10 -30.25 8.83
C MET A 149 10.97 -30.95 9.88
N SER A 150 10.93 -32.28 9.92
CA SER A 150 11.78 -33.07 10.82
C SER A 150 13.27 -32.79 10.57
N ASP A 151 13.70 -32.87 9.32
CA ASP A 151 15.10 -32.62 8.93
C ASP A 151 15.53 -31.18 9.23
N HIS A 152 14.65 -30.21 8.99
CA HIS A 152 14.88 -28.82 9.32
C HIS A 152 15.10 -28.62 10.82
N THR A 153 14.22 -29.18 11.67
CA THR A 153 14.36 -29.07 13.13
C THR A 153 15.61 -29.79 13.65
N ALA A 154 15.98 -30.93 13.05
CA ALA A 154 17.22 -31.63 13.38
C ALA A 154 18.47 -30.79 13.01
N ALA A 155 18.46 -30.15 11.84
CA ALA A 155 19.55 -29.26 11.41
C ALA A 155 19.64 -28.01 12.29
N GLU A 156 18.50 -27.40 12.63
CA GLU A 156 18.45 -26.23 13.51
C GLU A 156 19.00 -26.54 14.90
N THR A 157 18.56 -27.63 15.52
CA THR A 157 19.05 -28.06 16.84
C THR A 157 20.55 -28.38 16.81
N HIS A 158 21.04 -29.00 15.73
CA HIS A 158 22.48 -29.24 15.54
C HIS A 158 23.28 -27.92 15.42
N LEU A 159 22.79 -26.94 14.68
CA LEU A 159 23.42 -25.62 14.57
C LEU A 159 23.41 -24.87 15.91
N GLN A 160 22.31 -24.92 16.65
CA GLN A 160 22.21 -24.34 17.99
C GLN A 160 23.23 -24.98 18.94
N LEU A 161 23.41 -26.30 18.86
CA LEU A 161 24.41 -27.02 19.66
C LEU A 161 25.84 -26.60 19.30
N LEU A 162 26.16 -26.48 18.00
CA LEU A 162 27.46 -26.00 17.54
C LEU A 162 27.73 -24.56 18.00
N LEU A 163 26.74 -23.66 17.91
CA LEU A 163 26.83 -22.29 18.41
C LEU A 163 27.06 -22.25 19.91
N TYR A 164 26.34 -23.06 20.67
CA TYR A 164 26.51 -23.17 22.12
C TYR A 164 27.91 -23.65 22.50
N HIS A 165 28.41 -24.70 21.82
CA HIS A 165 29.78 -25.18 22.04
C HIS A 165 30.82 -24.13 21.65
N ALA A 166 30.69 -23.50 20.48
CA ALA A 166 31.60 -22.45 20.04
C ALA A 166 31.66 -21.29 21.04
N TYR A 167 30.49 -20.83 21.51
CA TYR A 167 30.40 -19.79 22.53
C TYR A 167 31.10 -20.18 23.83
N ASN A 168 30.78 -21.36 24.37
CA ASN A 168 31.41 -21.85 25.59
C ASN A 168 32.93 -22.02 25.45
N THR A 169 33.41 -22.52 24.31
CA THR A 169 34.86 -22.64 24.06
C THR A 169 35.54 -21.28 23.97
N ALA A 170 34.91 -20.28 23.35
CA ALA A 170 35.44 -18.93 23.29
C ALA A 170 35.45 -18.25 24.67
N ASP A 171 34.38 -18.41 25.45
CA ASP A 171 34.29 -17.84 26.79
C ASP A 171 35.31 -18.48 27.75
N THR A 172 35.42 -19.81 27.74
CA THR A 172 36.45 -20.52 28.53
C THR A 172 37.87 -20.13 28.11
N LEU A 173 38.14 -19.94 26.81
CA LEU A 173 39.42 -19.42 26.32
C LEU A 173 39.68 -17.98 26.83
N ALA A 174 38.67 -17.12 26.80
CA ALA A 174 38.80 -15.75 27.29
C ALA A 174 39.09 -15.72 28.80
N TRP A 175 38.40 -16.55 29.59
CA TRP A 175 38.62 -16.69 31.03
C TRP A 175 40.01 -17.24 31.35
N THR A 176 40.44 -18.30 30.68
CA THR A 176 41.78 -18.89 30.86
C THR A 176 42.88 -17.90 30.48
N THR A 177 42.77 -17.26 29.32
CA THR A 177 43.72 -16.22 28.87
C THR A 177 43.80 -15.06 29.86
N ARG A 178 42.66 -14.61 30.41
CA ARG A 178 42.63 -13.57 31.44
C ARG A 178 43.33 -14.03 32.72
N GLY A 179 43.08 -15.25 33.17
CA GLY A 179 43.75 -15.85 34.32
C GLY A 179 45.26 -15.93 34.12
N GLU A 180 45.72 -16.44 32.98
CA GLU A 180 47.14 -16.50 32.62
C GLU A 180 47.79 -15.13 32.59
N ASN A 181 47.13 -14.12 32.01
CA ASN A 181 47.65 -12.75 31.98
C ASN A 181 47.74 -12.14 33.38
N MET A 182 46.80 -12.43 34.28
CA MET A 182 46.89 -11.99 35.68
C MET A 182 48.07 -12.65 36.40
N VAL A 183 48.27 -13.96 36.21
CA VAL A 183 49.42 -14.67 36.77
C VAL A 183 50.73 -14.08 36.25
N LYS A 184 50.85 -13.85 34.93
CA LYS A 184 52.05 -13.21 34.33
C LYS A 184 52.31 -11.81 34.90
N ALA A 185 51.25 -11.01 35.08
CA ALA A 185 51.38 -9.67 35.66
C ALA A 185 51.88 -9.72 37.12
N ASP A 186 51.38 -10.68 37.92
CA ASP A 186 51.85 -10.89 39.28
C ASP A 186 53.29 -11.42 39.33
N GLU A 187 53.66 -12.34 38.43
CA GLU A 187 55.05 -12.80 38.28
C GLU A 187 55.99 -11.65 37.92
N GLU A 188 55.63 -10.78 36.99
CA GLU A 188 56.41 -9.58 36.66
C GLU A 188 56.51 -8.62 37.84
N ARG A 189 55.41 -8.38 38.55
CA ARG A 189 55.40 -7.55 39.76
C ARG A 189 56.35 -8.11 40.83
N ASN A 190 56.36 -9.43 41.02
CA ASN A 190 57.26 -10.10 41.95
C ASN A 190 58.71 -9.99 41.48
N LYS A 191 59.01 -10.19 40.20
CA LYS A 191 60.36 -9.96 39.63
C LYS A 191 60.84 -8.54 39.90
N TYR A 192 60.02 -7.52 39.67
CA TYR A 192 60.38 -6.14 39.98
C TYR A 192 60.58 -5.89 41.49
N ALA A 193 59.81 -6.57 42.35
CA ALA A 193 60.00 -6.48 43.79
C ALA A 193 61.34 -7.10 44.21
N ASP A 194 61.70 -8.25 43.64
CA ASP A 194 62.96 -8.94 43.87
C ASP A 194 64.16 -8.15 43.34
N GLU A 195 64.07 -7.58 42.13
CA GLU A 195 65.09 -6.70 41.56
C GLU A 195 65.30 -5.45 42.42
N ARG A 196 64.22 -4.84 42.90
CA ARG A 196 64.30 -3.69 43.81
C ARG A 196 64.99 -4.04 45.11
N GLU A 197 64.67 -5.20 45.70
CA GLU A 197 65.31 -5.66 46.93
C GLU A 197 66.79 -5.99 46.71
N ASN A 198 67.12 -6.62 45.58
CA ASN A 198 68.50 -6.88 45.19
C ASN A 198 69.30 -5.58 45.01
N LEU A 199 68.76 -4.59 44.28
CA LEU A 199 69.39 -3.28 44.13
C LEU A 199 69.57 -2.56 45.47
N ARG A 200 68.56 -2.64 46.34
CA ARG A 200 68.65 -2.10 47.69
C ARG A 200 69.79 -2.76 48.48
N SER A 201 69.88 -4.08 48.46
CA SER A 201 70.96 -4.83 49.11
C SER A 201 72.33 -4.43 48.57
N ILE A 202 72.49 -4.31 47.24
CA ILE A 202 73.73 -3.84 46.61
C ILE A 202 74.10 -2.42 47.08
N LEU A 203 73.13 -1.50 47.12
CA LEU A 203 73.37 -0.12 47.55
C LEU A 203 73.71 -0.04 49.04
N GLU A 204 73.02 -0.80 49.90
CA GLU A 204 73.31 -0.88 51.32
C GLU A 204 74.71 -1.47 51.57
N ASN A 205 75.10 -2.51 50.82
CA ASN A 205 76.45 -3.07 50.87
C ASN A 205 77.53 -2.06 50.44
N ASN A 206 77.31 -1.34 49.33
CA ASN A 206 78.21 -0.29 48.87
C ASN A 206 78.33 0.85 49.89
N TYR A 207 77.21 1.29 50.46
CA TYR A 207 77.19 2.31 51.51
C TYR A 207 77.99 1.86 52.73
N ASN A 208 77.78 0.61 53.18
CA ASN A 208 78.50 0.06 54.33
C ASN A 208 80.01 -0.05 54.05
N ALA A 209 80.41 -0.47 52.84
CA ALA A 209 81.81 -0.52 52.44
C ALA A 209 82.47 0.88 52.47
N MET A 210 81.83 1.88 51.86
CA MET A 210 82.31 3.28 51.88
C MET A 210 82.36 3.84 53.31
N TRP A 211 81.39 3.47 54.16
CA TRP A 211 81.37 3.86 55.57
C TRP A 211 82.52 3.23 56.36
N ASP A 212 82.86 1.98 56.09
CA ASP A 212 84.01 1.31 56.68
C ASP A 212 85.33 1.92 56.22
N GLU A 213 85.47 2.25 54.93
CA GLU A 213 86.60 3.01 54.39
C GLU A 213 86.74 4.38 55.07
N TYR A 214 85.64 5.14 55.19
CA TYR A 214 85.63 6.44 55.86
C TYR A 214 86.06 6.32 57.32
N LYS A 215 85.53 5.32 58.05
CA LYS A 215 85.96 5.02 59.43
C LYS A 215 87.43 4.63 59.50
N ALA A 216 87.95 3.91 58.50
CA ALA A 216 89.37 3.55 58.44
C ALA A 216 90.26 4.78 58.23
N VAL A 217 89.89 5.68 57.31
CA VAL A 217 90.60 6.95 57.08
C VAL A 217 90.58 7.84 58.33
N LEU A 218 89.42 7.99 58.98
CA LEU A 218 89.32 8.74 60.24
C LEU A 218 90.19 8.13 61.34
N ARG A 219 90.19 6.80 61.50
CA ARG A 219 91.06 6.12 62.45
C ARG A 219 92.53 6.38 62.13
N ALA A 220 92.93 6.27 60.86
CA ALA A 220 94.29 6.56 60.41
C ALA A 220 94.70 8.03 60.69
N TYR A 221 93.81 8.99 60.43
CA TYR A 221 94.04 10.41 60.75
C TYR A 221 94.19 10.66 62.26
N VAL A 222 93.30 10.08 63.08
CA VAL A 222 93.36 10.22 64.54
C VAL A 222 94.64 9.64 65.08
N VAL A 223 95.06 8.44 64.64
CA VAL A 223 96.32 7.82 65.03
C VAL A 223 97.52 8.63 64.53
N GLY A 224 97.52 9.06 63.27
CA GLY A 224 98.60 9.85 62.68
C GLY A 224 98.77 11.24 63.31
N THR A 225 97.69 11.84 63.80
CA THR A 225 97.73 13.14 64.49
C THR A 225 97.84 13.04 66.01
N ALA A 226 97.76 11.83 66.60
CA ALA A 226 97.76 11.65 68.06
C ALA A 226 99.04 12.21 68.73
N GLU A 227 100.21 11.95 68.16
CA GLU A 227 101.48 12.48 68.68
C GLU A 227 101.59 14.01 68.49
N ASN A 228 101.09 14.53 67.37
CA ASN A 228 101.07 15.98 67.14
C ASN A 228 100.08 16.68 68.10
N GLN A 229 98.91 16.09 68.33
CA GLN A 229 97.94 16.57 69.33
C GLN A 229 98.54 16.52 70.75
N LYS A 230 99.31 15.49 71.09
CA LYS A 230 100.03 15.39 72.38
C LYS A 230 101.11 16.46 72.50
N ALA A 231 101.83 16.77 71.41
CA ALA A 231 102.78 17.88 71.35
C ALA A 231 102.09 19.24 71.53
N VAL A 232 100.97 19.49 70.84
CA VAL A 232 100.15 20.69 71.00
C VAL A 232 99.61 20.81 72.42
N ARG A 233 99.14 19.73 73.05
CA ARG A 233 98.71 19.74 74.46
C ARG A 233 99.86 20.09 75.41
N LYS A 234 101.09 19.59 75.15
CA LYS A 234 102.29 19.97 75.92
C LYS A 234 102.63 21.45 75.74
N LEU A 235 102.57 21.96 74.51
CA LEU A 235 102.78 23.38 74.22
C LEU A 235 101.72 24.26 74.86
N ARG A 236 100.43 23.90 74.78
CA ARG A 236 99.34 24.61 75.46
C ARG A 236 99.50 24.65 76.98
N ARG A 237 100.01 23.57 77.60
CA ARG A 237 100.33 23.61 79.04
C ARG A 237 101.44 24.62 79.36
N LYS A 238 102.48 24.72 78.51
CA LYS A 238 103.52 25.75 78.64
C LYS A 238 102.97 27.15 78.38
N GLU A 239 102.13 27.31 77.37
CA GLU A 239 101.46 28.57 77.03
C GLU A 239 100.55 29.04 78.17
N ASN A 240 99.74 28.16 78.76
CA ASN A 240 98.89 28.49 79.92
C ASN A 240 99.74 28.94 81.12
N LEU A 241 100.86 28.26 81.39
CA LEU A 241 101.79 28.68 82.46
C LEU A 241 102.36 30.09 82.18
N MET A 242 102.72 30.38 80.93
CA MET A 242 103.16 31.71 80.52
C MET A 242 102.02 32.73 80.56
N ALA A 243 100.79 32.33 80.22
CA ALA A 243 99.60 33.16 80.30
C ALA A 243 99.26 33.55 81.75
N ASP A 244 99.47 32.66 82.73
CA ASP A 244 99.32 32.97 84.15
C ASP A 244 100.40 33.96 84.63
N ILE A 245 101.63 33.82 84.16
CA ILE A 245 102.72 34.78 84.42
C ILE A 245 102.36 36.14 83.79
N ILE A 246 101.89 36.15 82.54
CA ILE A 246 101.42 37.36 81.84
C ILE A 246 100.21 37.96 82.55
N ALA A 247 99.28 37.17 83.07
CA ALA A 247 98.13 37.67 83.83
C ALA A 247 98.57 38.32 85.15
N SER A 248 99.58 37.76 85.82
CA SER A 248 100.16 38.34 87.04
C SER A 248 100.87 39.68 86.76
N GLN A 249 101.56 39.79 85.63
CA GLN A 249 102.15 41.06 85.17
C GLN A 249 101.09 42.04 84.66
N GLY A 250 100.07 41.54 83.96
CA GLY A 250 98.91 42.27 83.48
C GLY A 250 98.11 42.89 84.62
N LYS A 251 98.03 42.24 85.78
CA LYS A 251 97.43 42.81 86.99
C LYS A 251 98.25 43.99 87.55
N LYS A 252 99.58 43.92 87.49
CA LYS A 252 100.46 45.05 87.84
C LYS A 252 100.31 46.21 86.85
N ILE A 253 100.22 45.90 85.55
CA ILE A 253 99.99 46.87 84.47
C ILE A 253 98.59 47.49 84.58
N ALA A 254 97.55 46.73 84.91
CA ALA A 254 96.18 47.21 85.07
C ALA A 254 96.03 48.21 86.22
N ASN A 255 96.80 48.06 87.30
CA ASN A 255 96.82 49.03 88.39
C ASN A 255 97.47 50.36 87.94
N SER A 256 98.55 50.32 87.15
CA SER A 256 99.15 51.51 86.53
C SER A 256 98.28 52.11 85.41
N ASP A 257 97.56 51.28 84.65
CA ASP A 257 96.64 51.70 83.58
C ASP A 257 95.32 52.26 84.15
N GLY A 258 94.90 51.86 85.34
CA GLY A 258 93.77 52.46 86.06
C GLY A 258 94.02 53.92 86.45
N LEU A 259 95.27 54.26 86.80
CA LEU A 259 95.70 55.63 87.05
C LEU A 259 95.78 56.44 85.74
N LEU A 260 96.27 55.82 84.66
CA LEU A 260 96.36 56.41 83.32
C LEU A 260 94.99 56.59 82.64
N ARG A 261 94.02 55.71 82.90
CA ARG A 261 92.65 55.81 82.38
C ARG A 261 91.89 56.97 82.99
N ARG A 262 91.99 57.22 84.30
CA ARG A 262 91.35 58.40 84.93
C ARG A 262 91.77 59.70 84.23
N LEU A 263 93.09 59.85 84.02
CA LEU A 263 93.68 61.02 83.36
C LEU A 263 93.34 61.10 81.85
N ARG A 264 93.04 59.97 81.18
CA ARG A 264 92.59 59.93 79.78
C ARG A 264 91.08 60.13 79.61
N THR A 265 90.23 59.73 80.56
CA THR A 265 88.78 59.95 80.51
C THR A 265 88.39 61.42 80.67
N GLU A 266 89.17 62.23 81.38
CA GLU A 266 89.01 63.70 81.41
C GLU A 266 89.36 64.34 80.06
N LEU A 267 90.31 63.77 79.30
CA LEU A 267 90.73 64.28 78.00
C LEU A 267 89.77 63.84 76.86
N ALA A 268 89.27 62.61 76.89
CA ALA A 268 88.46 62.02 75.82
C ALA A 268 86.98 62.47 75.81
N ALA A 269 86.49 63.06 76.91
CA ALA A 269 85.16 63.67 76.97
C ALA A 269 85.03 64.93 76.09
N TYR A 270 86.15 65.52 75.66
CA TYR A 270 86.18 66.72 74.82
C TYR A 270 86.28 66.45 73.30
N GLU A 271 86.57 65.23 72.81
CA GLU A 271 87.05 65.06 71.42
C GLU A 271 86.37 64.01 70.48
N SER A 272 85.29 63.27 70.80
CA SER A 272 84.92 62.08 69.95
C SER A 272 83.50 61.86 69.38
N GLY A 273 82.65 62.89 69.19
CA GLY A 273 81.73 62.95 68.02
C GLY A 273 80.78 61.75 67.70
N THR A 274 80.10 61.15 68.67
CA THR A 274 79.28 59.92 68.51
C THR A 274 77.92 60.05 67.79
N LYS A 275 77.50 61.23 67.31
CA LYS A 275 76.16 61.43 66.69
C LYS A 275 76.04 60.97 65.22
N GLN A 276 77.15 60.74 64.50
CA GLN A 276 77.11 60.64 63.02
C GLN A 276 76.86 59.23 62.47
N ALA A 277 76.98 58.19 63.29
CA ALA A 277 76.76 56.79 62.87
C ALA A 277 75.27 56.45 62.67
N ALA A 278 74.37 57.01 63.49
CA ALA A 278 72.92 56.71 63.44
C ALA A 278 72.22 57.21 62.16
N PHE A 279 72.73 58.29 61.55
CA PHE A 279 72.13 58.86 60.33
C PHE A 279 72.37 58.00 59.08
N ARG A 280 73.44 57.20 59.04
CA ARG A 280 73.77 56.36 57.88
C ARG A 280 72.81 55.17 57.74
N ASP A 281 72.39 54.59 58.86
CA ASP A 281 71.54 53.39 58.89
C ASP A 281 70.08 53.69 58.49
N ARG A 282 69.54 54.85 58.93
CA ARG A 282 68.18 55.29 58.57
C ARG A 282 68.02 55.55 57.07
N ARG A 283 69.06 56.05 56.40
CA ARG A 283 69.07 56.33 54.96
C ARG A 283 68.93 55.07 54.10
N ASN A 284 69.56 53.97 54.50
CA ASN A 284 69.58 52.74 53.68
C ASN A 284 68.21 52.03 53.69
N ARG A 285 67.50 51.99 54.84
CA ARG A 285 66.15 51.40 54.91
C ARG A 285 65.13 52.09 54.00
N HIS A 286 65.21 53.42 53.89
CA HIS A 286 64.32 54.18 52.99
C HIS A 286 64.63 53.89 51.50
N ARG A 287 65.91 53.68 51.16
CA ARG A 287 66.33 53.38 49.78
C ARG A 287 65.77 52.03 49.30
N ASP A 288 65.79 51.01 50.15
CA ASP A 288 65.26 49.68 49.82
C ASP A 288 63.73 49.67 49.68
N ALA A 289 63.01 50.45 50.51
CA ALA A 289 61.57 50.59 50.40
C ALA A 289 61.15 51.26 49.08
N CYS A 290 61.84 52.33 48.66
CA CYS A 290 61.60 52.97 47.37
C CYS A 290 61.90 52.04 46.18
N TYR A 291 62.93 51.20 46.27
CA TYR A 291 63.27 50.25 45.21
C TYR A 291 62.18 49.18 45.01
N ARG A 292 61.64 48.62 46.11
CA ARG A 292 60.54 47.64 46.04
C ARG A 292 59.26 48.23 45.48
N LEU A 293 58.89 49.45 45.90
CA LEU A 293 57.69 50.13 45.40
C LEU A 293 57.80 50.39 43.88
N LYS A 294 58.99 50.80 43.42
CA LYS A 294 59.25 51.02 41.99
C LYS A 294 59.10 49.74 41.17
N ASN A 295 59.63 48.61 41.65
CA ASN A 295 59.50 47.33 40.95
C ASN A 295 58.05 46.81 40.92
N HIS A 296 57.28 47.02 41.99
CA HIS A 296 55.85 46.69 41.99
C HIS A 296 55.08 47.50 40.95
N MET A 297 55.38 48.79 40.81
CA MET A 297 54.71 49.65 39.84
C MET A 297 55.00 49.22 38.40
N TYR A 298 56.27 48.90 38.07
CA TYR A 298 56.62 48.41 36.73
C TYR A 298 55.99 47.05 36.40
N ASN A 299 55.93 46.14 37.37
CA ASN A 299 55.31 44.83 37.16
C ASN A 299 53.77 44.92 37.07
N GLY A 300 53.16 45.85 37.81
CA GLY A 300 51.72 46.14 37.73
C GLY A 300 51.32 46.58 36.33
N VAL A 301 52.02 47.58 35.78
CA VAL A 301 51.77 48.08 34.41
C VAL A 301 51.87 46.96 33.36
N ALA A 302 52.87 46.08 33.47
CA ALA A 302 53.01 44.95 32.54
C ALA A 302 51.87 43.91 32.67
N THR A 303 51.29 43.78 33.86
CA THR A 303 50.17 42.86 34.12
C THR A 303 48.87 43.44 33.59
N ASP A 304 48.64 44.74 33.83
CA ASP A 304 47.47 45.46 33.35
C ASP A 304 47.38 45.46 31.82
N VAL A 305 48.52 45.66 31.13
CA VAL A 305 48.59 45.57 29.66
C VAL A 305 48.19 44.17 29.15
N LYS A 306 48.62 43.10 29.83
CA LYS A 306 48.24 41.72 29.45
C LYS A 306 46.76 41.45 29.69
N GLN A 307 46.23 41.89 30.83
CA GLN A 307 44.81 41.72 31.13
C GLN A 307 43.90 42.52 30.19
N LEU A 308 44.31 43.75 29.84
CA LEU A 308 43.59 44.57 28.87
C LEU A 308 43.58 43.93 27.48
N ALA A 309 44.70 43.36 27.04
CA ALA A 309 44.78 42.65 25.76
C ALA A 309 43.85 41.42 25.71
N ILE A 310 43.75 40.67 26.81
CA ILE A 310 42.82 39.53 26.92
C ILE A 310 41.37 40.02 26.89
N LEU A 311 41.06 41.08 27.64
CA LEU A 311 39.70 41.64 27.69
C LEU A 311 39.23 42.11 26.32
N VAL A 312 40.08 42.85 25.59
CA VAL A 312 39.79 43.32 24.23
C VAL A 312 39.54 42.16 23.28
N LYS A 313 40.39 41.13 23.31
CA LYS A 313 40.22 39.97 22.44
C LYS A 313 38.91 39.23 22.72
N VAL A 314 38.59 39.00 24.00
CA VAL A 314 37.36 38.30 24.39
C VAL A 314 36.12 39.15 24.06
N SER A 315 36.19 40.48 24.18
CA SER A 315 35.09 41.35 23.75
C SER A 315 34.90 41.33 22.24
N ASP A 316 35.98 41.34 21.46
CA ASP A 316 35.90 41.28 19.99
C ASP A 316 35.33 39.93 19.52
N ASP A 317 35.80 38.81 20.08
CA ASP A 317 35.29 37.46 19.80
C ASP A 317 33.78 37.35 20.13
N ALA A 318 33.34 37.96 21.24
CA ALA A 318 31.94 37.97 21.64
C ALA A 318 31.09 38.84 20.70
N VAL A 319 31.60 39.99 20.25
CA VAL A 319 30.94 40.87 19.28
C VAL A 319 30.80 40.17 17.93
N GLU A 320 31.86 39.54 17.41
CA GLU A 320 31.82 38.79 16.16
C GLU A 320 30.79 37.65 16.19
N TRP A 321 30.73 36.92 17.31
CA TRP A 321 29.75 35.86 17.49
C TRP A 321 28.31 36.39 17.52
N LEU A 322 28.07 37.49 18.25
CA LEU A 322 26.76 38.14 18.32
C LEU A 322 26.31 38.70 16.96
N GLU A 323 27.22 39.29 16.19
CA GLU A 323 26.94 39.74 14.82
C GLU A 323 26.61 38.59 13.87
N ALA A 324 27.34 37.47 13.97
CA ALA A 324 27.05 36.27 13.19
C ALA A 324 25.68 35.67 13.55
N ALA A 325 25.33 35.65 14.83
CA ALA A 325 24.01 35.22 15.30
C ALA A 325 22.90 36.16 14.80
N TYR A 326 23.12 37.47 14.88
CA TYR A 326 22.19 38.49 14.36
C TYR A 326 21.92 38.30 12.87
N LYS A 327 22.96 38.11 12.05
CA LYS A 327 22.81 37.86 10.59
C LYS A 327 21.95 36.62 10.31
N LYS A 328 22.07 35.56 11.11
CA LYS A 328 21.23 34.34 10.99
C LYS A 328 19.77 34.64 11.34
N VAL A 329 19.52 35.35 12.44
CA VAL A 329 18.17 35.73 12.88
C VAL A 329 17.51 36.66 11.87
N ASP A 330 18.22 37.68 11.36
CA ASP A 330 17.71 38.59 10.33
C ASP A 330 17.30 37.82 9.07
N ARG A 331 18.13 36.86 8.62
CA ARG A 331 17.78 36.00 7.48
C ARG A 331 16.51 35.17 7.73
N ILE A 332 16.37 34.59 8.93
CA ILE A 332 15.17 33.83 9.32
C ILE A 332 13.93 34.74 9.32
N LEU A 333 14.03 35.95 9.90
CA LEU A 333 12.92 36.90 9.94
C LEU A 333 12.51 37.39 8.55
N ARG A 334 13.48 37.69 7.66
CA ARG A 334 13.19 38.04 6.26
C ARG A 334 12.49 36.91 5.52
N MET A 335 12.96 35.68 5.68
CA MET A 335 12.31 34.50 5.09
C MET A 335 10.89 34.29 5.64
N ALA A 336 10.70 34.43 6.96
CA ALA A 336 9.38 34.35 7.58
C ALA A 336 8.44 35.46 7.05
N GLY A 337 8.95 36.68 6.85
CA GLY A 337 8.20 37.79 6.25
C GLY A 337 7.80 37.52 4.79
N LEU A 338 8.68 36.91 3.99
CA LEU A 338 8.36 36.49 2.62
C LEU A 338 7.31 35.38 2.60
N CYS A 339 7.49 34.32 3.40
CA CYS A 339 6.53 33.22 3.52
C CYS A 339 5.15 33.73 3.97
N ARG A 340 5.11 34.69 4.90
CA ARG A 340 3.86 35.27 5.40
C ARG A 340 3.04 35.96 4.30
N LYS A 341 3.63 36.39 3.18
CA LYS A 341 2.86 36.97 2.06
C LYS A 341 1.89 35.95 1.44
N PHE A 342 2.29 34.69 1.37
CA PHE A 342 1.54 33.60 0.73
C PHE A 342 0.53 32.92 1.66
N GLU A 343 0.43 33.38 2.91
CA GLU A 343 -0.54 32.86 3.87
C GLU A 343 -1.89 33.54 3.71
N THR A 344 -2.94 32.75 3.95
CA THR A 344 -4.32 33.26 3.97
C THR A 344 -4.54 34.23 5.13
N GLN A 345 -5.55 35.11 5.04
CA GLN A 345 -5.88 36.02 6.15
C GLN A 345 -6.20 35.25 7.44
N ARG A 346 -6.88 34.11 7.32
CA ARG A 346 -7.19 33.20 8.45
C ARG A 346 -5.93 32.71 9.15
N GLU A 347 -4.90 32.30 8.40
CA GLU A 347 -3.62 31.85 8.96
C GLU A 347 -2.78 33.00 9.53
N LYS A 348 -2.93 34.22 9.00
CA LYS A 348 -2.27 35.42 9.54
C LYS A 348 -2.84 35.86 10.89
N VAL A 349 -4.14 35.66 11.11
CA VAL A 349 -4.87 36.04 12.35
C VAL A 349 -4.84 34.90 13.38
N LEU A 350 -4.97 33.63 12.95
CA LEU A 350 -4.82 32.44 13.79
C LEU A 350 -3.78 31.46 13.24
N PRO A 351 -2.47 31.74 13.38
CA PRO A 351 -1.38 30.89 12.85
C PRO A 351 -1.37 29.46 13.39
N TYR A 352 -1.97 29.24 14.56
CA TYR A 352 -2.00 27.95 15.26
C TYR A 352 -3.42 27.34 15.38
N GLY A 353 -4.46 28.02 14.87
CA GLY A 353 -5.86 27.59 14.91
C GLY A 353 -6.59 27.85 16.24
N SER A 354 -7.88 27.51 16.28
CA SER A 354 -8.79 27.69 17.42
C SER A 354 -8.67 26.60 18.49
N CYS A 355 -8.04 25.46 18.16
CA CYS A 355 -7.73 24.43 19.14
C CYS A 355 -6.44 24.85 19.86
N MET A 356 -6.60 25.50 21.00
CA MET A 356 -5.50 25.87 21.89
C MET A 356 -5.20 24.71 22.86
N PRO A 357 -4.13 23.93 22.69
CA PRO A 357 -3.57 23.19 23.80
C PRO A 357 -2.75 24.19 24.62
N HIS A 358 -3.36 24.70 25.70
CA HIS A 358 -2.80 25.38 26.87
C HIS A 358 -1.79 26.53 26.64
N SER A 359 -1.94 27.61 27.40
CA SER A 359 -0.96 28.70 27.44
C SER A 359 0.43 28.15 27.84
N PRO A 360 1.53 28.81 27.44
CA PRO A 360 2.87 28.46 27.93
C PRO A 360 3.10 28.96 29.37
N SER A 361 2.05 29.14 30.17
CA SER A 361 2.15 29.56 31.56
C SER A 361 1.89 28.36 32.46
N GLN A 362 3.00 27.79 32.92
CA GLN A 362 3.10 26.93 34.09
C GLN A 362 2.46 25.55 33.99
N GLY A 363 3.33 24.63 33.61
CA GLY A 363 3.36 23.32 34.22
C GLY A 363 4.73 22.76 33.92
N LYS A 364 5.49 22.40 34.94
CA LYS A 364 6.54 21.39 34.82
C LYS A 364 5.83 20.09 34.43
N SER A 365 5.28 20.01 33.21
CA SER A 365 4.69 18.78 32.72
C SER A 365 5.87 17.90 32.38
N ASN A 366 6.07 16.93 33.25
CA ASN A 366 6.87 15.75 33.02
C ASN A 366 6.74 15.38 31.54
N VAL A 367 7.77 15.64 30.75
CA VAL A 367 8.02 14.89 29.53
C VAL A 367 8.07 13.47 30.03
N ARG A 368 6.93 12.78 29.88
CA ARG A 368 6.79 11.38 30.20
C ARG A 368 7.97 10.73 29.49
N LYS A 369 8.88 10.20 30.30
CA LYS A 369 10.02 9.39 29.90
C LYS A 369 9.53 8.31 28.94
N GLN A 370 9.45 8.62 27.65
CA GLN A 370 9.90 7.69 26.65
C GLN A 370 11.40 7.92 26.60
N GLN A 371 12.09 7.31 27.58
CA GLN A 371 13.51 7.05 27.45
C GLN A 371 13.63 6.09 26.28
N SER A 372 13.79 6.65 25.08
CA SER A 372 14.48 5.93 24.02
C SER A 372 15.96 5.95 24.39
N ASP A 373 16.60 4.78 24.46
CA ASP A 373 18.03 4.68 24.76
C ASP A 373 18.92 5.27 23.64
N ASP A 374 18.30 5.68 22.52
CA ASP A 374 18.97 6.39 21.43
C ASP A 374 19.22 7.86 21.77
N SER A 375 20.50 8.17 22.00
CA SER A 375 21.04 9.54 22.17
C SER A 375 20.65 10.47 21.00
N LEU A 376 20.51 9.93 19.78
CA LEU A 376 20.09 10.68 18.61
C LEU A 376 18.63 11.15 18.70
N VAL A 377 17.74 10.30 19.21
CA VAL A 377 16.31 10.60 19.37
C VAL A 377 16.12 11.63 20.49
N LEU A 378 16.87 11.51 21.59
CA LEU A 378 16.87 12.49 22.67
C LEU A 378 17.37 13.87 22.21
N ASN A 379 18.46 13.93 21.43
CA ASN A 379 18.97 15.17 20.85
C ASN A 379 18.02 15.77 19.81
N ALA A 380 17.36 14.93 19.00
CA ALA A 380 16.33 15.39 18.07
C ALA A 380 15.14 16.00 18.82
N ILE A 381 14.61 15.30 19.83
CA ILE A 381 13.48 15.76 20.64
C ILE A 381 13.83 17.07 21.37
N SER A 382 15.02 17.20 21.96
CA SER A 382 15.42 18.43 22.66
C SER A 382 15.59 19.61 21.69
N THR A 383 16.21 19.39 20.52
CA THR A 383 16.44 20.44 19.51
C THR A 383 15.17 20.87 18.78
N THR A 384 14.16 20.00 18.63
CA THR A 384 12.90 20.34 17.95
C THR A 384 11.73 20.67 18.88
N SER A 385 11.89 20.51 20.20
CA SER A 385 10.83 20.72 21.21
C SER A 385 10.15 22.10 21.13
N GLY A 386 10.88 23.15 20.74
CA GLY A 386 10.35 24.51 20.54
C GLY A 386 9.68 24.77 19.18
N LEU A 387 9.83 23.86 18.21
CA LEU A 387 9.38 24.03 16.82
C LEU A 387 8.05 23.33 16.51
N THR A 388 7.46 22.62 17.47
CA THR A 388 6.21 21.84 17.29
C THR A 388 5.08 22.67 16.67
N ARG A 389 4.95 23.94 17.07
CA ARG A 389 3.93 24.86 16.53
C ARG A 389 4.21 25.26 15.08
N LEU A 390 5.47 25.40 14.69
CA LEU A 390 5.87 25.66 13.30
C LEU A 390 5.55 24.43 12.43
N TRP A 391 5.86 23.22 12.91
CA TRP A 391 5.56 21.97 12.22
C TRP A 391 4.06 21.73 12.02
N HIS A 392 3.23 22.08 13.02
CA HIS A 392 1.77 22.04 12.85
C HIS A 392 1.29 23.00 11.74
N ARG A 393 1.87 24.19 11.66
CA ARG A 393 1.54 25.17 10.61
C ARG A 393 1.97 24.69 9.22
N ILE A 394 3.17 24.13 9.10
CA ILE A 394 3.66 23.51 7.85
C ILE A 394 2.73 22.37 7.42
N SER A 395 2.37 21.49 8.36
CA SER A 395 1.50 20.33 8.09
C SER A 395 0.12 20.76 7.58
N ARG A 396 -0.46 21.83 8.14
CA ARG A 396 -1.72 22.40 7.65
C ARG A 396 -1.61 22.97 6.25
N ALA A 397 -0.55 23.72 5.96
CA ALA A 397 -0.29 24.25 4.63
C ALA A 397 -0.11 23.12 3.60
N GLU A 398 0.56 22.02 3.97
CA GLU A 398 0.67 20.84 3.12
C GLU A 398 -0.67 20.14 2.88
N LEU A 399 -1.51 20.01 3.90
CA LEU A 399 -2.85 19.43 3.73
C LEU A 399 -3.72 20.28 2.81
N ALA A 400 -3.70 21.60 2.97
CA ALA A 400 -4.38 22.53 2.07
C ALA A 400 -3.87 22.41 0.63
N LYS A 401 -2.54 22.34 0.44
CA LYS A 401 -1.93 22.11 -0.88
C LYS A 401 -2.39 20.79 -1.50
N ARG A 402 -2.41 19.68 -0.73
CA ARG A 402 -2.86 18.37 -1.22
C ARG A 402 -4.35 18.39 -1.60
N ALA A 403 -5.19 19.06 -0.83
CA ALA A 403 -6.61 19.23 -1.15
C ALA A 403 -6.80 20.01 -2.45
N LEU A 404 -6.09 21.13 -2.63
CA LEU A 404 -6.13 21.92 -3.86
C LEU A 404 -5.63 21.16 -5.09
N LEU A 405 -4.59 20.32 -4.94
CA LEU A 405 -4.11 19.48 -6.03
C LEU A 405 -5.13 18.43 -6.45
N ARG A 406 -5.84 17.84 -5.49
CA ARG A 406 -6.91 16.87 -5.76
C ARG A 406 -8.09 17.52 -6.50
N GLU A 407 -8.55 18.68 -6.03
CA GLU A 407 -9.58 19.48 -6.70
C GLU A 407 -9.16 19.84 -8.12
N LYS A 408 -7.91 20.29 -8.31
CA LYS A 408 -7.36 20.58 -9.62
C LYS A 408 -7.44 19.36 -10.56
N GLN A 409 -7.04 18.17 -10.10
CA GLN A 409 -7.10 16.95 -10.91
C GLN A 409 -8.53 16.60 -11.32
N LEU A 410 -9.48 16.69 -10.39
CA LEU A 410 -10.90 16.44 -10.70
C LEU A 410 -11.43 17.44 -11.73
N LEU A 411 -11.11 18.73 -11.58
CA LEU A 411 -11.49 19.76 -12.55
C LEU A 411 -10.81 19.56 -13.92
N GLU A 412 -9.56 19.09 -13.97
CA GLU A 412 -8.89 18.75 -15.22
C GLU A 412 -9.55 17.54 -15.91
N GLU A 413 -9.98 16.53 -15.16
CA GLU A 413 -10.72 15.37 -15.67
C GLU A 413 -12.11 15.77 -16.19
N GLU A 414 -12.85 16.57 -15.42
CA GLU A 414 -14.15 17.11 -15.83
C GLU A 414 -14.02 17.98 -17.08
N ASN A 415 -13.01 18.86 -17.13
CA ASN A 415 -12.77 19.70 -18.30
C ASN A 415 -12.36 18.86 -19.52
N ALA A 416 -11.55 17.82 -19.35
CA ALA A 416 -11.23 16.88 -20.43
C ALA A 416 -12.48 16.13 -20.92
N LEU A 417 -13.40 15.77 -20.03
CA LEU A 417 -14.66 15.12 -20.37
C LEU A 417 -15.62 16.07 -21.10
N ILE A 418 -15.68 17.34 -20.69
CA ILE A 418 -16.41 18.40 -21.38
C ILE A 418 -15.82 18.63 -22.77
N LEU A 419 -14.49 18.72 -22.90
CA LEU A 419 -13.81 18.89 -24.18
C LEU A 419 -14.06 17.70 -25.14
N ARG A 420 -14.06 16.46 -24.64
CA ARG A 420 -14.48 15.28 -25.43
C ARG A 420 -15.93 15.38 -25.88
N LYS A 421 -16.86 15.75 -24.99
CA LYS A 421 -18.26 15.95 -25.36
C LYS A 421 -18.44 17.04 -26.41
N VAL A 422 -17.67 18.13 -26.33
CA VAL A 422 -17.66 19.20 -27.35
C VAL A 422 -17.08 18.69 -28.67
N GLN A 423 -16.04 17.85 -28.66
CA GLN A 423 -15.50 17.21 -29.86
C GLN A 423 -16.50 16.23 -30.49
N GLU A 424 -17.15 15.37 -29.70
CA GLU A 424 -18.23 14.48 -30.18
C GLU A 424 -19.42 15.26 -30.77
N PHE A 425 -19.74 16.43 -30.20
CA PHE A 425 -20.77 17.33 -30.73
C PHE A 425 -20.35 17.96 -32.06
N ASN A 426 -19.05 18.23 -32.24
CA ASN A 426 -18.50 18.75 -33.50
C ASN A 426 -18.33 17.66 -34.59
N GLU A 427 -18.09 16.40 -34.21
CA GLU A 427 -17.94 15.26 -35.12
C GLU A 427 -19.29 14.70 -35.61
N LYS A 428 -20.33 14.73 -34.77
CA LYS A 428 -21.73 14.52 -35.21
C LYS A 428 -22.21 15.77 -35.94
N LYS A 429 -21.91 15.88 -37.24
CA LYS A 429 -22.61 16.82 -38.13
C LYS A 429 -24.11 16.56 -38.10
N ILE A 430 -24.84 17.33 -37.30
CA ILE A 430 -26.24 17.65 -37.56
C ILE A 430 -26.33 19.16 -37.79
N THR A 431 -26.70 19.47 -39.03
CA THR A 431 -27.31 20.70 -39.50
C THR A 431 -28.42 21.14 -38.56
N VAL A 432 -28.26 22.34 -38.00
CA VAL A 432 -29.31 23.10 -37.32
C VAL A 432 -30.45 23.35 -38.31
N ASP A 433 -31.65 22.87 -38.01
CA ASP A 433 -32.89 23.40 -38.58
C ASP A 433 -33.51 24.35 -37.53
N PRO A 434 -33.62 25.66 -37.78
CA PRO A 434 -33.83 26.64 -36.73
C PRO A 434 -35.32 26.95 -36.56
N GLN A 435 -36.09 26.12 -35.84
CA GLN A 435 -37.38 26.55 -35.28
C GLN A 435 -37.98 25.52 -34.33
N LYS A 436 -37.75 25.70 -33.02
CA LYS A 436 -38.79 25.70 -31.98
C LYS A 436 -38.15 25.89 -30.60
N CYS A 437 -38.31 27.11 -30.10
CA CYS A 437 -38.26 27.41 -28.68
C CYS A 437 -39.45 26.72 -27.98
N ILE A 438 -39.21 26.04 -26.85
CA ILE A 438 -40.25 25.72 -25.87
C ILE A 438 -39.69 25.99 -24.47
N CYS A 439 -39.98 27.17 -23.98
CA CYS A 439 -40.08 27.47 -22.57
C CYS A 439 -41.44 27.01 -22.02
N GLY A 440 -41.43 26.39 -20.83
CA GLY A 440 -42.53 26.39 -19.85
C GLY A 440 -43.48 25.18 -19.82
N LYS A 441 -43.45 24.41 -18.72
CA LYS A 441 -44.51 24.35 -17.68
C LYS A 441 -44.30 23.23 -16.63
N SER A 442 -44.00 23.66 -15.40
CA SER A 442 -44.62 23.32 -14.09
C SER A 442 -44.99 21.88 -13.61
N LEU A 443 -44.51 21.60 -12.38
CA LEU A 443 -45.18 21.06 -11.17
C LEU A 443 -45.19 19.53 -10.85
N GLU A 444 -44.29 19.13 -9.91
CA GLU A 444 -44.40 18.24 -8.69
C GLU A 444 -45.00 16.80 -8.77
N PRO A 445 -44.81 15.87 -7.77
CA PRO A 445 -43.83 15.74 -6.67
C PRO A 445 -43.20 14.31 -6.49
N ASN A 446 -42.18 14.21 -5.61
CA ASN A 446 -41.70 13.02 -4.87
C ASN A 446 -41.00 11.84 -5.60
N HIS A 447 -39.67 11.74 -5.46
CA HIS A 447 -39.05 10.67 -4.66
C HIS A 447 -37.58 10.99 -4.33
N ARG A 448 -37.21 10.75 -3.07
CA ARG A 448 -35.91 11.00 -2.43
C ARG A 448 -34.79 10.16 -3.03
N ALA A 449 -33.66 10.80 -3.34
CA ALA A 449 -32.34 10.21 -3.17
C ALA A 449 -31.42 11.28 -2.54
N SER A 450 -31.08 11.09 -1.28
CA SER A 450 -30.19 11.95 -0.51
C SER A 450 -28.76 11.74 -0.98
N THR A 451 -28.23 12.65 -1.80
CA THR A 451 -26.78 12.80 -1.98
C THR A 451 -26.32 13.91 -1.04
N VAL A 452 -25.72 13.49 0.07
CA VAL A 452 -25.01 14.38 0.99
C VAL A 452 -23.78 14.91 0.24
N HIS A 453 -23.87 16.13 -0.27
CA HIS A 453 -22.68 16.92 -0.58
C HIS A 453 -22.13 17.48 0.74
N PRO A 454 -20.85 17.24 1.09
CA PRO A 454 -20.17 18.06 2.08
C PRO A 454 -19.93 19.43 1.44
N VAL A 455 -20.88 20.33 1.65
CA VAL A 455 -20.69 21.77 1.43
C VAL A 455 -19.78 22.25 2.56
N ALA A 456 -18.59 22.75 2.21
CA ALA A 456 -17.82 23.58 3.12
C ALA A 456 -18.59 24.90 3.29
N ILE A 457 -19.39 24.99 4.36
CA ILE A 457 -19.98 26.25 4.78
C ILE A 457 -18.93 27.01 5.60
N ASP A 458 -18.69 28.23 5.10
CA ASP A 458 -18.11 29.43 5.67
C ASP A 458 -16.60 29.57 5.83
N GLY A 459 -16.01 30.14 4.76
CA GLY A 459 -15.56 31.53 4.84
C GLY A 459 -16.25 32.36 3.74
N VAL A 460 -17.52 32.71 3.96
CA VAL A 460 -18.35 33.51 3.04
C VAL A 460 -17.95 34.99 3.08
N THR A 461 -17.94 35.54 1.87
CA THR A 461 -17.98 36.95 1.48
C THR A 461 -18.98 37.78 2.28
N GLU A 462 -18.54 38.91 2.85
CA GLU A 462 -19.46 39.97 3.23
C GLU A 462 -20.12 40.57 1.97
N VAL A 463 -21.46 40.53 1.95
CA VAL A 463 -22.32 41.23 1.01
C VAL A 463 -22.64 42.60 1.61
N SER A 464 -22.11 43.66 1.01
CA SER A 464 -22.60 45.01 1.22
C SER A 464 -23.83 45.24 0.34
N LYS A 465 -24.97 45.41 0.98
CA LYS A 465 -26.24 45.85 0.40
C LYS A 465 -26.19 47.36 0.09
N LEU A 466 -26.73 47.71 -1.08
CA LEU A 466 -27.57 48.88 -1.43
C LEU A 466 -27.08 49.74 -2.60
N ASN A 467 -28.05 49.94 -3.49
CA ASN A 467 -28.02 50.75 -4.69
C ASN A 467 -28.28 52.23 -4.35
N LEU A 468 -27.72 53.11 -5.20
CA LEU A 468 -28.15 54.49 -5.50
C LEU A 468 -28.07 55.55 -4.39
N GLN A 469 -27.12 56.49 -4.52
CA GLN A 469 -27.41 57.87 -4.98
C GLN A 469 -26.17 58.79 -5.00
N SER A 470 -26.03 59.50 -6.13
CA SER A 470 -25.61 60.90 -6.30
C SER A 470 -24.23 61.42 -5.83
N GLN A 471 -23.58 62.09 -6.80
CA GLN A 471 -22.82 63.37 -6.69
C GLN A 471 -21.45 63.33 -5.98
N ILE A 472 -20.36 63.56 -6.71
CA ILE A 472 -19.72 64.86 -7.01
C ILE A 472 -19.09 65.53 -5.78
N ARG A 473 -17.78 65.83 -5.90
CA ARG A 473 -16.93 66.79 -5.13
C ARG A 473 -16.64 66.38 -3.68
N TYR A 474 -15.43 66.53 -3.12
CA TYR A 474 -14.17 67.21 -3.48
C TYR A 474 -13.00 66.31 -3.12
#